data_AF-A0A0J9YU83-F1
#
_entry.id   AF-A0A0J9YU83-F1
#
_cell.length_a   1.000
_cell.length_b   1.000
_cell.length_c   1.000
_cell.angle_alpha   90.00
_cell.angle_beta   90.00
_cell.angle_gamma   90.00
#
_symmetry.space_group_name_H-M   'P 1'
#
loop_
_entity.id
_entity.type
_entity.pdbx_description
1 polymer ?
#
loop_
_entity_poly.entity_id
_entity_poly.type
_entity_poly.pdbx_seq_one_letter_code
_entity_poly.pdbx_strand_id
1 'polypeptide(L)'
;MTADKLHKMLSFGFSDKVTMNGHVPVGLYGNGFKSGSMRLGKDAMVFTKNGETMSVGFLSQTYLEVIKAEHVVVPIVTFNKHRQMINLTESKASLAAILEHSLFSTEQKLLAELNAIMGKKGTRIIIWNLRSYKNATEFDFEKDKYDIRIPEDLDETAGRKGYKKQERMDQIAPESDYSLRAYCSILYLKPRMQIIIRGQKVKTQLVSKSLAYIERDVYRPKFLTRTVRITFGFNCRNKDHYGIMMYHKNRLIKAYEKVGCQLKANNMGVGVVGIIECNFLKPTHNKQDFDYTNEYRLTILALGEKLNDYWNEMKVKKNAEYPVNLPVEDIQKRPDQTWVQCDACLKWRKLPDGIDQLPEKWYCSNNPDPQFRNCEVPEEPEDEDLVHPTYEKTYKK
;
A
#
# COMPACT_ATOMS: atom_id res chain seq x y z
N MET A 1 21.46 5.48 -5.87
CA MET A 1 21.41 6.94 -6.14
C MET A 1 22.84 7.47 -6.27
N THR A 2 23.07 8.60 -6.93
CA THR A 2 24.34 9.33 -6.82
C THR A 2 24.41 10.05 -5.46
N ALA A 3 25.58 10.56 -5.08
CA ALA A 3 25.75 11.36 -3.87
C ALA A 3 24.82 12.60 -3.86
N ASP A 4 24.76 13.35 -4.96
CA ASP A 4 23.85 14.50 -5.12
C ASP A 4 22.37 14.11 -4.97
N LYS A 5 21.94 13.02 -5.60
CA LYS A 5 20.55 12.56 -5.45
C LYS A 5 20.24 12.09 -4.03
N LEU A 6 21.23 11.53 -3.32
CA LEU A 6 21.09 11.16 -1.92
C LEU A 6 20.97 12.42 -1.04
N HIS A 7 21.81 13.43 -1.27
CA HIS A 7 21.70 14.72 -0.60
C HIS A 7 20.31 15.34 -0.82
N LYS A 8 19.85 15.44 -2.07
CA LYS A 8 18.49 15.92 -2.41
C LYS A 8 17.37 15.09 -1.74
N MET A 9 17.55 13.78 -1.62
CA MET A 9 16.60 12.92 -0.90
C MET A 9 16.50 13.27 0.59
N LEU A 10 17.64 13.60 1.21
CA LEU A 10 17.75 14.01 2.62
C LEU A 10 17.35 15.48 2.84
N SER A 11 17.44 16.32 1.81
CA SER A 11 16.94 17.70 1.81
C SER A 11 15.42 17.78 1.56
N PHE A 12 14.77 18.88 1.93
CA PHE A 12 13.32 19.07 1.77
C PHE A 12 12.95 19.65 0.40
N GLY A 13 11.81 19.24 -0.16
CA GLY A 13 11.22 19.86 -1.36
C GLY A 13 11.73 19.34 -2.71
N PHE A 14 12.81 18.57 -2.77
CA PHE A 14 13.34 18.04 -4.03
C PHE A 14 12.59 16.78 -4.51
N SER A 15 12.01 16.83 -5.71
CA SER A 15 11.38 15.68 -6.35
C SER A 15 11.18 15.89 -7.85
N ASP A 16 11.99 15.20 -8.67
CA ASP A 16 11.94 15.25 -10.14
C ASP A 16 11.24 14.02 -10.74
N LYS A 17 10.27 13.45 -10.03
CA LYS A 17 9.62 12.20 -10.44
C LYS A 17 8.67 12.45 -11.61
N VAL A 18 8.92 11.74 -12.72
CA VAL A 18 8.09 11.78 -13.94
C VAL A 18 7.52 10.40 -14.24
N THR A 19 6.44 10.37 -15.03
CA THR A 19 5.88 9.12 -15.56
C THR A 19 6.87 8.46 -16.50
N MET A 20 7.09 7.16 -16.34
CA MET A 20 7.94 6.37 -17.24
C MET A 20 7.18 5.13 -17.70
N ASN A 21 7.07 4.90 -19.02
CA ASN A 21 6.40 3.74 -19.62
C ASN A 21 4.99 3.49 -19.04
N GLY A 22 4.19 4.56 -18.90
CA GLY A 22 2.85 4.49 -18.30
C GLY A 22 2.81 4.32 -16.77
N HIS A 23 3.94 4.11 -16.10
CA HIS A 23 4.01 4.01 -14.64
C HIS A 23 4.13 5.40 -14.01
N VAL A 24 3.02 5.87 -13.44
CA VAL A 24 2.90 7.20 -12.82
C VAL A 24 3.46 7.16 -11.39
N PRO A 25 4.33 8.10 -10.99
CA PRO A 25 4.86 8.16 -9.63
C PRO A 25 3.80 8.61 -8.60
N VAL A 26 3.84 7.99 -7.41
CA VAL A 26 3.02 8.38 -6.25
C VAL A 26 3.60 9.59 -5.51
N GLY A 27 4.93 9.72 -5.48
CA GLY A 27 5.61 10.79 -4.75
C GLY A 27 5.70 12.07 -5.57
N LEU A 28 5.34 13.20 -4.96
CA LEU A 28 5.38 14.54 -5.57
C LEU A 28 6.10 15.58 -4.70
N TYR A 29 5.83 15.59 -3.40
CA TYR A 29 6.22 16.69 -2.50
C TYR A 29 7.68 16.71 -2.05
N GLY A 30 8.50 15.71 -2.39
CA GLY A 30 9.86 15.64 -1.88
C GLY A 30 9.97 15.60 -0.35
N ASN A 31 8.97 15.08 0.37
CA ASN A 31 8.96 15.05 1.86
C ASN A 31 8.83 13.64 2.47
N GLY A 32 8.26 12.67 1.73
CA GLY A 32 7.81 11.40 2.30
C GLY A 32 8.87 10.57 3.03
N PHE A 33 10.14 10.61 2.59
CA PHE A 33 11.22 9.94 3.32
C PHE A 33 11.45 10.58 4.70
N LYS A 34 11.66 11.91 4.77
CA LYS A 34 11.98 12.62 6.01
C LYS A 34 10.85 12.47 7.02
N SER A 35 9.62 12.81 6.60
CA SER A 35 8.45 12.73 7.49
C SER A 35 8.18 11.29 7.95
N GLY A 36 8.36 10.31 7.05
CA GLY A 36 8.12 8.90 7.37
C GLY A 36 9.19 8.32 8.30
N SER A 37 10.48 8.51 7.98
CA SER A 37 11.58 7.97 8.79
C SER A 37 11.58 8.58 10.19
N MET A 38 11.42 9.90 10.28
CA MET A 38 11.41 10.63 11.56
C MET A 38 10.12 10.41 12.37
N ARG A 39 9.05 9.88 11.74
CA ARG A 39 7.87 9.40 12.48
C ARG A 39 8.15 8.06 13.16
N LEU A 40 8.90 7.18 12.50
CA LEU A 40 9.18 5.81 12.97
C LEU A 40 10.26 5.78 14.06
N GLY A 41 11.34 6.53 13.88
CA GLY A 41 12.45 6.60 14.83
C GLY A 41 13.21 7.92 14.74
N LYS A 42 14.07 8.18 15.73
CA LYS A 42 14.85 9.42 15.80
C LYS A 42 15.95 9.50 14.75
N ASP A 43 16.44 8.35 14.29
CA ASP A 43 17.65 8.26 13.47
C ASP A 43 17.47 7.30 12.31
N ALA A 44 18.01 7.69 11.15
CA ALA A 44 17.94 6.94 9.92
C ALA A 44 19.25 6.99 9.13
N MET A 45 19.61 5.85 8.53
CA MET A 45 20.69 5.75 7.56
C MET A 45 20.20 5.19 6.24
N VAL A 46 20.76 5.73 5.15
CA VAL A 46 20.45 5.33 3.79
C VAL A 46 21.74 4.88 3.11
N PHE A 47 21.79 3.60 2.75
CA PHE A 47 22.86 2.97 1.98
C PHE A 47 22.38 2.80 0.55
N THR A 48 23.15 3.23 -0.44
CA THR A 48 22.69 3.18 -1.84
C THR A 48 23.82 2.83 -2.81
N LYS A 49 23.50 2.01 -3.81
CA LYS A 49 24.38 1.65 -4.93
C LYS A 49 23.69 2.01 -6.25
N ASN A 50 24.41 2.62 -7.18
CA ASN A 50 23.89 2.90 -8.53
C ASN A 50 24.57 2.10 -9.65
N GLY A 51 25.56 1.26 -9.31
CA GLY A 51 26.38 0.48 -10.24
C GLY A 51 27.81 0.99 -10.36
N GLU A 52 27.99 2.31 -10.28
CA GLU A 52 29.29 3.00 -10.42
C GLU A 52 29.84 3.47 -9.08
N THR A 53 28.96 4.00 -8.23
CA THR A 53 29.27 4.53 -6.91
C THR A 53 28.34 3.97 -5.85
N MET A 54 28.79 4.08 -4.60
CA MET A 54 28.06 3.71 -3.41
C MET A 54 28.10 4.87 -2.44
N SER A 55 26.97 5.24 -1.85
CA SER A 55 26.90 6.35 -0.90
C SER A 55 26.14 5.93 0.34
N VAL A 56 26.55 6.49 1.48
CA VAL A 56 25.85 6.36 2.76
C VAL A 56 25.52 7.74 3.26
N GLY A 57 24.26 7.95 3.63
CA GLY A 57 23.76 9.21 4.16
C GLY A 57 23.14 9.00 5.53
N PHE A 58 23.38 9.94 6.43
CA PHE A 58 22.96 9.87 7.83
C PHE A 58 22.06 11.04 8.18
N LEU A 59 20.83 10.74 8.61
CA LEU A 59 19.84 11.71 9.07
C LEU A 59 19.46 11.34 10.49
N SER A 60 19.98 12.07 11.47
CA SER A 60 19.85 11.72 12.88
C SER A 60 19.54 12.92 13.74
N GLN A 61 18.44 12.84 14.49
CA GLN A 61 18.10 13.86 15.49
C GLN A 61 19.07 13.79 16.66
N THR A 62 19.45 12.57 17.08
CA THR A 62 20.37 12.39 18.21
C THR A 62 21.76 12.94 17.91
N TYR A 63 22.28 12.74 16.70
CA TYR A 63 23.54 13.36 16.26
C TYR A 63 23.47 14.89 16.36
N LEU A 64 22.43 15.50 15.77
CA LEU A 64 22.26 16.95 15.75
C LEU A 64 22.13 17.54 17.16
N GLU A 65 21.44 16.84 18.07
CA GLU A 65 21.33 17.22 19.48
C GLU A 65 22.69 17.17 20.18
N VAL A 66 23.48 16.10 19.99
CA VAL A 66 24.81 15.92 20.61
C VAL A 66 25.78 17.01 20.20
N ILE A 67 25.82 17.37 18.91
CA ILE A 67 26.68 18.44 18.42
C ILE A 67 26.09 19.85 18.61
N LYS A 68 24.88 19.95 19.21
CA LYS A 68 24.12 21.19 19.40
C LYS A 68 23.97 22.00 18.10
N ALA A 69 23.68 21.31 17.00
CA ALA A 69 23.56 21.96 15.70
C ALA A 69 22.29 22.82 15.61
N GLU A 70 22.46 24.07 15.18
CA GLU A 70 21.35 24.98 14.88
C GLU A 70 20.73 24.71 13.48
N HIS A 71 21.47 24.02 12.62
CA HIS A 71 21.07 23.68 11.26
C HIS A 71 21.13 22.17 11.02
N VAL A 72 20.25 21.66 10.16
CA VAL A 72 20.25 20.24 9.78
C VAL A 72 21.50 19.95 8.93
N VAL A 73 22.43 19.21 9.50
CA VAL A 73 23.62 18.68 8.82
C VAL A 73 23.41 17.21 8.48
N VAL A 74 23.73 16.82 7.26
CA VAL A 74 23.55 15.44 6.77
C VAL A 74 24.89 14.86 6.31
N PRO A 75 25.61 14.12 7.17
CA PRO A 75 26.84 13.44 6.79
C PRO A 75 26.60 12.49 5.62
N ILE A 76 27.40 12.65 4.55
CA ILE A 76 27.36 11.78 3.38
C ILE A 76 28.79 11.34 3.03
N VAL A 77 28.99 10.03 2.97
CA VAL A 77 30.24 9.43 2.50
C VAL A 77 29.98 8.67 1.21
N THR A 78 30.90 8.78 0.24
CA THR A 78 30.78 8.11 -1.06
C THR A 78 32.02 7.30 -1.38
N PHE A 79 31.80 6.12 -1.95
CA PHE A 79 32.81 5.15 -2.38
C PHE A 79 32.67 4.84 -3.86
N ASN A 80 33.79 4.55 -4.52
CA ASN A 80 33.81 4.01 -5.88
C ASN A 80 33.51 2.50 -5.88
N LYS A 81 33.44 1.89 -7.06
CA LYS A 81 33.28 0.43 -7.23
C LYS A 81 34.37 -0.42 -6.56
N HIS A 82 35.55 0.15 -6.32
CA HIS A 82 36.68 -0.47 -5.63
C HIS A 82 36.66 -0.24 -4.11
N ARG A 83 35.56 0.31 -3.57
CA ARG A 83 35.39 0.62 -2.14
C ARG A 83 36.36 1.66 -1.60
N GLN A 84 36.91 2.49 -2.48
CA GLN A 84 37.75 3.62 -2.09
C GLN A 84 36.88 4.86 -1.97
N MET A 85 37.10 5.62 -0.90
CA MET A 85 36.39 6.87 -0.65
C MET A 85 36.68 7.90 -1.76
N ILE A 86 35.64 8.58 -2.23
CA ILE A 86 35.71 9.69 -3.20
C ILE A 86 35.33 10.99 -2.48
N ASN A 87 35.78 12.13 -2.98
CA ASN A 87 35.57 13.45 -2.36
C ASN A 87 36.12 13.49 -0.92
N LEU A 88 37.41 13.18 -0.80
CA LEU A 88 38.10 12.86 0.46
C LEU A 88 37.89 13.90 1.56
N THR A 89 37.86 15.19 1.24
CA THR A 89 37.75 16.25 2.24
C THR A 89 36.40 16.20 2.97
N GLU A 90 35.29 16.23 2.24
CA GLU A 90 33.94 16.16 2.83
C GLU A 90 33.60 14.78 3.37
N SER A 91 34.03 13.73 2.65
CA SER A 91 33.76 12.34 3.03
C SER A 91 34.49 11.92 4.31
N LYS A 92 35.68 12.47 4.61
CA LYS A 92 36.42 12.14 5.85
C LYS A 92 35.70 12.66 7.10
N ALA A 93 35.29 13.92 7.10
CA ALA A 93 34.53 14.50 8.22
C ALA A 93 33.18 13.80 8.39
N SER A 94 32.49 13.54 7.27
CA SER A 94 31.22 12.79 7.29
C SER A 94 31.39 11.38 7.82
N LEU A 95 32.46 10.67 7.43
CA LEU A 95 32.72 9.33 7.92
C LEU A 95 33.00 9.33 9.43
N ALA A 96 33.81 10.27 9.94
CA ALA A 96 34.08 10.38 11.37
C ALA A 96 32.77 10.54 12.18
N ALA A 97 31.90 11.47 11.77
CA ALA A 97 30.60 11.66 12.41
C ALA A 97 29.72 10.40 12.35
N ILE A 98 29.71 9.67 11.23
CA ILE A 98 28.95 8.43 11.10
C ILE A 98 29.51 7.35 12.04
N LEU A 99 30.83 7.16 12.09
CA LEU A 99 31.42 6.11 12.91
C LEU A 99 31.25 6.37 14.41
N GLU A 100 31.21 7.64 14.82
CA GLU A 100 31.05 8.06 16.21
C GLU A 100 29.59 8.01 16.67
N HIS A 101 28.64 8.45 15.84
CA HIS A 101 27.26 8.69 16.26
C HIS A 101 26.20 7.74 15.68
N SER A 102 26.59 6.80 14.81
CA SER A 102 25.66 5.79 14.26
C SER A 102 25.79 4.42 14.94
N LEU A 103 24.98 3.45 14.50
CA LEU A 103 25.09 2.05 14.93
C LEU A 103 26.40 1.37 14.47
N PHE A 104 27.16 1.98 13.56
CA PHE A 104 28.28 1.35 12.87
C PHE A 104 29.60 1.99 13.29
N SER A 105 30.22 1.43 14.33
CA SER A 105 31.46 1.95 14.92
C SER A 105 32.73 1.79 14.06
N THR A 106 32.64 1.12 12.90
CA THR A 106 33.81 0.87 12.03
C THR A 106 33.40 0.93 10.56
N GLU A 107 34.34 1.30 9.68
CA GLU A 107 34.12 1.35 8.24
C GLU A 107 33.74 -0.03 7.69
N GLN A 108 34.32 -1.11 8.21
CA GLN A 108 34.01 -2.47 7.78
C GLN A 108 32.54 -2.84 8.01
N LYS A 109 31.97 -2.47 9.18
CA LYS A 109 30.55 -2.69 9.47
C LYS A 109 29.64 -1.86 8.55
N LEU A 110 30.03 -0.63 8.24
CA LEU A 110 29.30 0.24 7.31
C LEU A 110 29.32 -0.32 5.87
N LEU A 111 30.48 -0.80 5.40
CA LEU A 111 30.61 -1.47 4.11
C LEU A 111 29.85 -2.80 4.06
N ALA A 112 29.68 -3.50 5.19
CA ALA A 112 28.87 -4.71 5.26
C ALA A 112 27.39 -4.44 4.92
N GLU A 113 26.81 -3.32 5.37
CA GLU A 113 25.44 -2.94 5.00
C GLU A 113 25.30 -2.56 3.53
N LEU A 114 26.35 -1.97 2.91
CA LEU A 114 26.39 -1.84 1.47
C LEU A 114 26.38 -3.23 0.80
N ASN A 115 27.18 -4.19 1.29
CA ASN A 115 27.21 -5.55 0.74
C ASN A 115 25.88 -6.29 0.89
N ALA A 116 25.08 -5.99 1.91
CA ALA A 116 23.72 -6.53 2.08
C ALA A 116 22.75 -6.12 0.95
N ILE A 117 23.05 -5.05 0.19
CA ILE A 117 22.32 -4.72 -1.04
C ILE A 117 22.74 -5.73 -2.13
N MET A 118 21.85 -6.68 -2.39
CA MET A 118 22.01 -7.68 -3.43
C MET A 118 22.08 -7.04 -4.82
N GLY A 119 23.02 -7.49 -5.64
CA GLY A 119 23.22 -7.00 -7.00
C GLY A 119 24.02 -5.69 -7.11
N LYS A 120 24.05 -5.14 -8.34
CA LYS A 120 24.86 -3.94 -8.67
C LYS A 120 24.20 -2.61 -8.27
N LYS A 121 22.87 -2.59 -8.14
CA LYS A 121 22.07 -1.38 -7.86
C LYS A 121 21.06 -1.68 -6.77
N GLY A 122 20.80 -0.73 -5.90
CA GLY A 122 19.79 -0.87 -4.86
C GLY A 122 19.93 0.17 -3.77
N THR A 123 19.02 0.15 -2.80
CA THR A 123 19.05 1.05 -1.63
C THR A 123 18.53 0.29 -0.42
N ARG A 124 19.17 0.51 0.71
CA ARG A 124 18.82 -0.06 2.01
C ARG A 124 18.71 1.07 3.01
N ILE A 125 17.64 1.05 3.81
CA ILE A 125 17.34 2.08 4.79
C ILE A 125 17.25 1.38 6.15
N ILE A 126 17.92 1.94 7.14
CA ILE A 126 17.89 1.46 8.53
C ILE A 126 17.38 2.62 9.38
N ILE A 127 16.37 2.36 10.20
CA ILE A 127 15.79 3.33 11.13
C ILE A 127 15.90 2.70 12.52
N TRP A 128 16.38 3.47 13.50
CA TRP A 128 16.50 3.01 14.88
C TRP A 128 16.10 4.12 15.86
N ASN A 129 16.25 3.85 17.15
CA ASN A 129 15.69 4.66 18.22
C ASN A 129 14.19 4.88 17.96
N LEU A 130 13.51 3.75 17.79
CA LEU A 130 12.10 3.70 17.43
C LEU A 130 11.25 4.37 18.52
N ARG A 131 10.13 4.93 18.08
CA ARG A 131 9.15 5.50 19.01
C ARG A 131 8.68 4.41 19.97
N SER A 132 8.67 4.76 21.25
CA SER A 132 8.35 3.83 22.34
C SER A 132 7.27 4.43 23.25
N TYR A 133 6.43 3.57 23.83
CA TYR A 133 5.40 3.90 24.80
C TYR A 133 5.51 2.94 25.99
N LYS A 134 5.54 3.47 27.23
CA LYS A 134 5.64 2.68 28.47
C LYS A 134 6.66 1.52 28.40
N ASN A 135 7.87 1.80 27.89
CA ASN A 135 9.02 0.88 27.74
C ASN A 135 8.95 -0.16 26.60
N ALA A 136 7.90 -0.18 25.79
CA ALA A 136 7.81 -1.02 24.59
C ALA A 136 7.83 -0.16 23.33
N THR A 137 8.25 -0.73 22.20
CA THR A 137 8.11 -0.07 20.89
C THR A 137 6.63 0.11 20.54
N GLU A 138 6.31 1.14 19.75
CA GLU A 138 4.96 1.33 19.22
C GLU A 138 4.47 0.14 18.36
N PHE A 139 5.40 -0.67 17.85
CA PHE A 139 5.10 -1.89 17.11
C PHE A 139 5.30 -3.13 17.97
N ASP A 140 4.47 -4.13 17.71
CA ASP A 140 4.58 -5.49 18.21
C ASP A 140 5.24 -6.36 17.14
N PHE A 141 6.41 -6.91 17.48
CA PHE A 141 7.19 -7.84 16.66
C PHE A 141 7.13 -9.28 17.17
N GLU A 142 6.42 -9.55 18.26
CA GLU A 142 6.43 -10.83 18.97
C GLU A 142 5.18 -11.66 18.66
N LYS A 143 4.01 -11.02 18.58
CA LYS A 143 2.72 -11.71 18.35
C LYS A 143 2.69 -12.49 17.04
N ASP A 144 3.39 -12.02 16.01
CA ASP A 144 3.60 -12.76 14.76
C ASP A 144 5.01 -12.50 14.21
N LYS A 145 5.83 -13.56 14.15
CA LYS A 145 7.22 -13.51 13.66
C LYS A 145 7.36 -13.10 12.19
N TYR A 146 6.28 -13.17 11.41
CA TYR A 146 6.24 -12.78 10.00
C TYR A 146 5.46 -11.48 9.76
N ASP A 147 5.06 -10.76 10.80
CA ASP A 147 4.34 -9.49 10.69
C ASP A 147 5.00 -8.39 11.53
N ILE A 148 4.54 -7.17 11.31
CA ILE A 148 4.77 -6.01 12.17
C ILE A 148 3.38 -5.46 12.51
N ARG A 149 3.04 -5.47 13.79
CA ARG A 149 1.66 -5.17 14.23
C ARG A 149 1.62 -3.92 15.09
N ILE A 150 0.46 -3.28 15.13
CA ILE A 150 0.13 -2.32 16.18
C ILE A 150 -0.42 -3.12 17.38
N PRO A 151 -0.04 -2.81 18.64
CA PRO A 151 -0.65 -3.40 19.82
C PRO A 151 -2.14 -3.06 19.96
N GLU A 152 -2.89 -3.90 20.68
CA GLU A 152 -4.28 -3.58 21.03
C GLU A 152 -4.30 -2.49 22.11
N ASP A 153 -5.15 -1.48 21.94
CA ASP A 153 -5.35 -0.49 23.00
C ASP A 153 -6.26 -1.10 24.08
N LEU A 154 -5.83 -0.95 25.33
CA LEU A 154 -6.64 -1.23 26.50
C LEU A 154 -7.52 0.00 26.77
N ASP A 155 -8.82 -0.12 26.51
CA ASP A 155 -9.77 0.89 26.97
C ASP A 155 -9.97 0.71 28.48
N GLU A 156 -9.18 1.44 29.29
CA GLU A 156 -9.22 1.37 30.76
C GLU A 156 -10.63 1.67 31.32
N THR A 157 -11.46 2.41 30.57
CA THR A 157 -12.83 2.80 30.96
C THR A 157 -13.86 1.70 30.72
N ALA A 158 -13.68 0.90 29.67
CA ALA A 158 -14.67 -0.11 29.24
C ALA A 158 -14.22 -1.56 29.53
N GLY A 159 -12.97 -1.76 29.96
CA GLY A 159 -12.40 -3.10 30.21
C GLY A 159 -12.30 -3.98 28.96
N ARG A 160 -12.43 -3.39 27.75
CA ARG A 160 -12.39 -4.11 26.47
C ARG A 160 -11.08 -3.80 25.73
N LYS A 161 -10.39 -4.86 25.29
CA LYS A 161 -9.26 -4.76 24.37
C LYS A 161 -9.79 -4.60 22.95
N GLY A 162 -9.22 -3.68 22.17
CA GLY A 162 -9.61 -3.52 20.78
C GLY A 162 -8.68 -2.61 20.00
N TYR A 163 -8.68 -2.79 18.68
CA TYR A 163 -8.03 -1.87 17.76
C TYR A 163 -9.00 -0.75 17.43
N LYS A 164 -8.67 0.51 17.75
CA LYS A 164 -9.52 1.66 17.44
C LYS A 164 -8.71 2.72 16.68
N LYS A 165 -9.12 3.04 15.46
CA LYS A 165 -8.84 4.36 14.88
C LYS A 165 -9.96 5.30 15.31
N GLN A 166 -9.63 6.54 15.66
CA GLN A 166 -10.61 7.57 16.07
C GLN A 166 -11.78 7.71 15.07
N GLU A 167 -11.54 7.44 13.79
CA GLU A 167 -12.55 7.53 12.73
C GLU A 167 -13.55 6.36 12.69
N ARG A 168 -13.36 5.29 13.48
CA ARG A 168 -14.15 4.04 13.41
C ARG A 168 -14.48 3.45 14.78
N MET A 169 -14.97 4.27 15.70
CA MET A 169 -15.22 3.85 17.09
C MET A 169 -16.27 2.72 17.21
N ASP A 170 -17.21 2.61 16.26
CA ASP A 170 -18.35 1.67 16.32
C ASP A 170 -18.22 0.47 15.38
N GLN A 171 -17.04 0.22 14.79
CA GLN A 171 -16.83 -0.84 13.78
C GLN A 171 -15.68 -1.77 14.17
N ILE A 172 -15.78 -3.04 13.75
CA ILE A 172 -14.65 -3.98 13.86
C ILE A 172 -13.52 -3.44 12.99
N ALA A 173 -12.37 -3.15 13.61
CA ALA A 173 -11.22 -2.64 12.89
C ALA A 173 -10.73 -3.68 11.87
N PRO A 174 -10.59 -3.32 10.58
CA PRO A 174 -10.05 -4.22 9.59
C PRO A 174 -8.60 -4.57 9.90
N GLU A 175 -8.19 -5.78 9.54
CA GLU A 175 -6.80 -6.25 9.72
C GLU A 175 -5.75 -5.26 9.21
N SER A 176 -6.05 -4.53 8.14
CA SER A 176 -5.16 -3.52 7.56
C SER A 176 -4.86 -2.33 8.49
N ASP A 177 -5.64 -2.12 9.55
CA ASP A 177 -5.40 -1.05 10.51
C ASP A 177 -4.32 -1.40 11.54
N TYR A 178 -4.06 -2.68 11.78
CA TYR A 178 -3.10 -3.13 12.80
C TYR A 178 -2.09 -4.17 12.32
N SER A 179 -2.26 -4.78 11.14
CA SER A 179 -1.30 -5.69 10.51
C SER A 179 -0.67 -5.03 9.29
N LEU A 180 0.66 -4.84 9.32
CA LEU A 180 1.39 -4.31 8.16
C LEU A 180 1.28 -5.25 6.96
N ARG A 181 1.32 -6.57 7.19
CA ARG A 181 1.13 -7.58 6.14
C ARG A 181 -0.22 -7.45 5.46
N ALA A 182 -1.30 -7.28 6.22
CA ALA A 182 -2.63 -7.06 5.65
C ALA A 182 -2.69 -5.73 4.88
N TYR A 183 -2.16 -4.63 5.44
CA TYR A 183 -2.12 -3.34 4.76
C TYR A 183 -1.34 -3.38 3.44
N CYS A 184 -0.16 -3.99 3.43
CA CYS A 184 0.67 -4.12 2.24
C CYS A 184 0.02 -4.97 1.14
N SER A 185 -0.90 -5.89 1.48
CA SER A 185 -1.60 -6.73 0.49
C SER A 185 -2.57 -5.94 -0.40
N ILE A 186 -3.07 -4.80 0.08
CA ILE A 186 -4.07 -3.94 -0.58
C ILE A 186 -3.53 -2.53 -0.89
N LEU A 187 -2.29 -2.22 -0.52
CA LEU A 187 -1.69 -0.89 -0.64
C LEU A 187 -1.71 -0.36 -2.07
N TYR A 188 -1.57 -1.27 -3.05
CA TYR A 188 -1.58 -0.96 -4.46
C TYR A 188 -2.76 -1.64 -5.16
N LEU A 189 -3.47 -0.92 -6.03
CA LEU A 189 -4.61 -1.45 -6.78
C LEU A 189 -4.17 -2.59 -7.71
N LYS A 190 -3.08 -2.34 -8.45
CA LYS A 190 -2.34 -3.29 -9.29
C LYS A 190 -0.87 -3.34 -8.83
N PRO A 191 -0.53 -4.26 -7.92
CA PRO A 191 0.84 -4.40 -7.41
C PRO A 191 1.83 -4.82 -8.52
N ARG A 192 3.05 -4.31 -8.45
CA ARG A 192 4.16 -4.68 -9.37
C ARG A 192 5.37 -5.13 -8.58
N MET A 193 5.90 -4.23 -7.74
CA MET A 193 6.94 -4.56 -6.77
C MET A 193 6.42 -5.59 -5.76
N GLN A 194 7.22 -6.62 -5.52
CA GLN A 194 6.95 -7.59 -4.48
C GLN A 194 7.38 -7.05 -3.12
N ILE A 195 6.59 -7.35 -2.08
CA ILE A 195 6.86 -6.94 -0.71
C ILE A 195 7.17 -8.19 0.10
N ILE A 196 8.28 -8.18 0.82
CA ILE A 196 8.72 -9.27 1.71
C ILE A 196 8.85 -8.68 3.10
N ILE A 197 8.05 -9.18 4.05
CA ILE A 197 8.08 -8.73 5.44
C ILE A 197 8.69 -9.85 6.26
N ARG A 198 9.77 -9.53 6.99
CA ARG A 198 10.46 -10.47 7.89
C ARG A 198 10.76 -11.82 7.24
N GLY A 199 11.25 -11.79 6.00
CA GLY A 199 11.65 -12.97 5.23
C GLY A 199 10.52 -13.70 4.50
N GLN A 200 9.24 -13.36 4.73
CA GLN A 200 8.11 -14.01 4.07
C GLN A 200 7.40 -13.06 3.10
N LYS A 201 7.17 -13.51 1.86
CA LYS A 201 6.48 -12.76 0.81
C LYS A 201 5.07 -12.38 1.25
N VAL A 202 4.66 -11.15 1.01
CA VAL A 202 3.28 -10.69 1.19
C VAL A 202 2.47 -11.14 -0.02
N LYS A 203 1.33 -11.81 0.23
CA LYS A 203 0.36 -12.16 -0.81
C LYS A 203 -0.40 -10.91 -1.23
N THR A 204 0.23 -10.08 -2.06
CA THR A 204 -0.45 -8.96 -2.72
C THR A 204 -1.50 -9.50 -3.69
N GLN A 205 -2.54 -8.71 -3.97
CA GLN A 205 -3.66 -9.13 -4.80
C GLN A 205 -4.07 -8.01 -5.77
N LEU A 206 -4.63 -8.39 -6.92
CA LEU A 206 -5.40 -7.45 -7.75
C LEU A 206 -6.71 -7.15 -7.03
N VAL A 207 -6.77 -5.99 -6.39
CA VAL A 207 -7.86 -5.67 -5.45
C VAL A 207 -9.22 -5.64 -6.16
N SER A 208 -9.26 -5.18 -7.42
CA SER A 208 -10.45 -5.19 -8.28
C SER A 208 -10.96 -6.58 -8.66
N LYS A 209 -10.12 -7.63 -8.51
CA LYS A 209 -10.43 -9.01 -8.89
C LYS A 209 -10.61 -9.93 -7.68
N SER A 210 -10.37 -9.44 -6.46
CA SER A 210 -10.48 -10.24 -5.23
C SER A 210 -11.90 -10.33 -4.66
N LEU A 211 -12.91 -9.88 -5.41
CA LEU A 211 -14.31 -9.83 -5.00
C LEU A 211 -15.13 -10.90 -5.72
N ALA A 212 -16.28 -11.26 -5.14
CA ALA A 212 -17.30 -12.10 -5.77
C ALA A 212 -18.45 -11.26 -6.30
N TYR A 213 -19.18 -11.77 -7.29
CA TYR A 213 -20.34 -11.11 -7.91
C TYR A 213 -19.99 -9.70 -8.42
N ILE A 214 -18.87 -9.61 -9.14
CA ILE A 214 -18.31 -8.35 -9.60
C ILE A 214 -19.23 -7.70 -10.64
N GLU A 215 -19.72 -6.51 -10.30
CA GLU A 215 -20.38 -5.62 -11.23
C GLU A 215 -19.53 -4.36 -11.43
N ARG A 216 -19.47 -3.89 -12.67
CA ARG A 216 -18.72 -2.69 -13.04
C ARG A 216 -19.69 -1.59 -13.40
N ASP A 217 -19.44 -0.43 -12.85
CA ASP A 217 -20.22 0.78 -13.10
C ASP A 217 -19.27 1.93 -13.46
N VAL A 218 -19.84 3.00 -13.97
CA VAL A 218 -19.14 4.18 -14.44
C VAL A 218 -19.72 5.42 -13.76
N TYR A 219 -18.85 6.20 -13.13
CA TYR A 219 -19.15 7.52 -12.59
C TYR A 219 -18.86 8.59 -13.64
N ARG A 220 -19.84 9.47 -13.87
CA ARG A 220 -19.75 10.59 -14.81
C ARG A 220 -19.97 11.91 -14.06
N PRO A 221 -18.96 12.42 -13.34
CA PRO A 221 -19.11 13.69 -12.62
C PRO A 221 -19.30 14.84 -13.59
N LYS A 222 -20.22 15.77 -13.31
CA LYS A 222 -20.43 16.97 -14.16
C LYS A 222 -19.20 17.88 -14.24
N PHE A 223 -18.33 17.83 -13.24
CA PHE A 223 -17.08 18.60 -13.17
C PHE A 223 -15.91 17.95 -13.91
N LEU A 224 -16.09 16.76 -14.50
CA LEU A 224 -15.05 16.03 -15.21
C LEU A 224 -15.55 15.60 -16.59
N THR A 225 -14.71 15.77 -17.60
CA THR A 225 -15.01 15.32 -18.97
C THR A 225 -14.85 13.81 -19.14
N ARG A 226 -14.06 13.19 -18.27
CA ARG A 226 -13.76 11.76 -18.27
C ARG A 226 -14.68 11.01 -17.34
N THR A 227 -14.96 9.79 -17.72
CA THR A 227 -15.65 8.83 -16.85
C THR A 227 -14.66 8.14 -15.92
N VAL A 228 -15.15 7.70 -14.77
CA VAL A 228 -14.36 7.03 -13.74
C VAL A 228 -14.98 5.66 -13.47
N ARG A 229 -14.18 4.61 -13.59
CA ARG A 229 -14.65 3.25 -13.36
C ARG A 229 -14.83 2.98 -11.87
N ILE A 230 -15.92 2.28 -11.55
CA ILE A 230 -16.21 1.73 -10.23
C ILE A 230 -16.39 0.22 -10.40
N THR A 231 -15.84 -0.55 -9.46
CA THR A 231 -16.07 -1.99 -9.38
C THR A 231 -16.71 -2.30 -8.03
N PHE A 232 -17.89 -2.89 -8.03
CA PHE A 232 -18.55 -3.40 -6.83
C PHE A 232 -18.46 -4.91 -6.79
N GLY A 233 -18.47 -5.47 -5.59
CA GLY A 233 -18.47 -6.90 -5.37
C GLY A 233 -18.57 -7.20 -3.88
N PHE A 234 -18.61 -8.48 -3.54
CA PHE A 234 -18.62 -8.95 -2.17
C PHE A 234 -17.22 -9.38 -1.71
N ASN A 235 -16.87 -9.00 -0.48
CA ASN A 235 -15.67 -9.51 0.17
C ASN A 235 -15.78 -11.03 0.38
N CYS A 236 -14.78 -11.77 -0.10
CA CYS A 236 -14.74 -13.23 0.01
C CYS A 236 -14.09 -13.74 1.31
N ARG A 237 -13.35 -12.89 2.03
CA ARG A 237 -12.58 -13.28 3.22
C ARG A 237 -13.30 -12.97 4.52
N ASN A 238 -13.76 -11.73 4.67
CA ASN A 238 -14.41 -11.27 5.88
C ASN A 238 -15.52 -10.28 5.52
N LYS A 239 -16.77 -10.64 5.80
CA LYS A 239 -17.95 -9.82 5.50
C LYS A 239 -18.01 -8.53 6.30
N ASP A 240 -17.30 -8.43 7.43
CA ASP A 240 -17.24 -7.24 8.28
C ASP A 240 -16.28 -6.18 7.72
N HIS A 241 -15.38 -6.58 6.81
CA HIS A 241 -14.46 -5.67 6.13
C HIS A 241 -15.07 -5.23 4.79
N TYR A 242 -15.95 -4.25 4.85
CA TYR A 242 -16.70 -3.76 3.68
C TYR A 242 -16.69 -2.23 3.58
N GLY A 243 -17.14 -1.67 2.46
CA GLY A 243 -17.10 -0.23 2.16
C GLY A 243 -16.24 0.10 0.94
N ILE A 244 -15.99 1.38 0.71
CA ILE A 244 -15.27 1.87 -0.47
C ILE A 244 -13.75 1.89 -0.23
N MET A 245 -13.03 1.30 -1.18
CA MET A 245 -11.58 1.38 -1.35
C MET A 245 -11.27 2.47 -2.38
N MET A 246 -10.72 3.58 -1.93
CA MET A 246 -10.39 4.74 -2.77
C MET A 246 -8.89 4.77 -3.03
N TYR A 247 -8.50 4.68 -4.30
CA TYR A 247 -7.12 4.75 -4.77
C TYR A 247 -6.84 6.09 -5.46
N HIS A 248 -5.57 6.46 -5.55
CA HIS A 248 -5.08 7.57 -6.37
C HIS A 248 -3.69 7.19 -6.91
N LYS A 249 -3.54 7.15 -8.23
CA LYS A 249 -2.31 6.75 -8.94
C LYS A 249 -1.78 5.42 -8.42
N ASN A 250 -2.62 4.39 -8.47
CA ASN A 250 -2.38 3.03 -8.00
C ASN A 250 -2.16 2.88 -6.48
N ARG A 251 -2.15 3.96 -5.69
CA ARG A 251 -1.93 3.91 -4.23
C ARG A 251 -3.25 4.08 -3.48
N LEU A 252 -3.55 3.19 -2.56
CA LEU A 252 -4.69 3.30 -1.64
C LEU A 252 -4.66 4.65 -0.91
N ILE A 253 -5.78 5.30 -0.65
CA ILE A 253 -5.84 6.53 0.17
C ILE A 253 -6.76 6.31 1.35
N LYS A 254 -8.00 5.85 1.09
CA LYS A 254 -8.96 5.42 2.11
C LYS A 254 -9.41 3.99 1.82
N ALA A 255 -9.53 3.17 2.84
CA ALA A 255 -10.03 1.79 2.74
C ALA A 255 -11.34 1.66 3.51
N TYR A 256 -12.29 0.83 3.09
CA TYR A 256 -13.51 0.52 3.85
C TYR A 256 -14.34 1.75 4.29
N GLU A 257 -14.38 2.80 3.46
CA GLU A 257 -15.20 3.99 3.73
C GLU A 257 -16.69 3.65 3.54
N LYS A 258 -17.52 3.81 4.58
CA LYS A 258 -18.94 3.47 4.50
C LYS A 258 -19.70 4.55 3.73
N VAL A 259 -20.55 4.13 2.79
CA VAL A 259 -21.37 5.06 1.97
C VAL A 259 -22.79 4.55 1.80
N GLY A 260 -23.72 5.46 1.48
CA GLY A 260 -25.10 5.10 1.16
C GLY A 260 -25.81 4.34 2.29
N CYS A 261 -26.37 3.17 1.97
CA CYS A 261 -27.09 2.33 2.92
C CYS A 261 -26.22 1.80 4.07
N GLN A 262 -24.90 1.73 3.89
CA GLN A 262 -23.95 1.23 4.90
C GLN A 262 -23.77 2.18 6.09
N LEU A 263 -24.20 3.44 5.95
CA LEU A 263 -24.20 4.43 7.05
C LEU A 263 -25.40 4.29 7.97
N LYS A 264 -26.41 3.51 7.59
CA LYS A 264 -27.63 3.30 8.38
C LYS A 264 -27.40 2.13 9.35
N ALA A 265 -28.00 2.21 10.54
CA ALA A 265 -27.95 1.15 11.56
C ALA A 265 -28.89 -0.02 11.23
N ASN A 266 -28.81 -0.52 10.01
CA ASN A 266 -29.46 -1.73 9.54
C ASN A 266 -28.44 -2.52 8.71
N ASN A 267 -28.49 -3.84 8.70
CA ASN A 267 -27.47 -4.71 8.07
C ASN A 267 -27.40 -4.59 6.52
N MET A 268 -27.74 -3.44 5.95
CA MET A 268 -27.74 -3.18 4.52
C MET A 268 -26.32 -2.92 4.01
N GLY A 269 -25.98 -3.59 2.90
CA GLY A 269 -24.70 -3.41 2.23
C GLY A 269 -23.52 -4.04 2.98
N VAL A 270 -23.76 -4.89 3.99
CA VAL A 270 -22.73 -5.67 4.67
C VAL A 270 -22.04 -6.59 3.65
N GLY A 271 -20.71 -6.69 3.74
CA GLY A 271 -19.89 -7.45 2.79
C GLY A 271 -19.64 -6.76 1.44
N VAL A 272 -20.37 -5.69 1.09
CA VAL A 272 -20.19 -4.99 -0.19
C VAL A 272 -18.96 -4.08 -0.17
N VAL A 273 -18.04 -4.34 -1.08
CA VAL A 273 -16.85 -3.52 -1.32
C VAL A 273 -16.99 -2.81 -2.66
N GLY A 274 -16.74 -1.49 -2.66
CA GLY A 274 -16.61 -0.71 -3.89
C GLY A 274 -15.16 -0.27 -4.10
N ILE A 275 -14.66 -0.31 -5.32
CA ILE A 275 -13.27 0.06 -5.64
C ILE A 275 -13.29 1.14 -6.72
N ILE A 276 -12.59 2.24 -6.46
CA ILE A 276 -12.51 3.39 -7.35
C ILE A 276 -11.11 4.02 -7.30
N GLU A 277 -10.60 4.44 -8.46
CA GLU A 277 -9.38 5.26 -8.55
C GLU A 277 -9.73 6.73 -8.84
N CYS A 278 -9.52 7.59 -7.84
CA CYS A 278 -9.90 8.99 -7.83
C CYS A 278 -8.72 9.91 -8.19
N ASN A 279 -8.17 9.79 -9.40
CA ASN A 279 -7.02 10.62 -9.86
C ASN A 279 -7.35 12.13 -9.98
N PHE A 280 -8.63 12.48 -9.96
CA PHE A 280 -9.13 13.86 -10.00
C PHE A 280 -9.25 14.49 -8.60
N LEU A 281 -9.16 13.70 -7.52
CA LEU A 281 -9.11 14.20 -6.16
C LEU A 281 -7.66 14.39 -5.72
N LYS A 282 -7.44 15.31 -4.78
CA LYS A 282 -6.11 15.63 -4.27
C LYS A 282 -5.90 14.97 -2.90
N PRO A 283 -4.95 14.03 -2.77
CA PRO A 283 -4.59 13.47 -1.47
C PRO A 283 -3.98 14.53 -0.56
N THR A 284 -4.23 14.42 0.74
CA THR A 284 -3.55 15.23 1.76
C THR A 284 -2.06 14.88 1.84
N HIS A 285 -1.27 15.68 2.57
CA HIS A 285 0.19 15.57 2.60
C HIS A 285 0.71 14.15 2.97
N ASN A 286 0.02 13.46 3.90
CA ASN A 286 0.36 12.12 4.38
C ASN A 286 -0.24 10.98 3.52
N LYS A 287 -1.10 11.30 2.54
CA LYS A 287 -1.79 10.36 1.64
C LYS A 287 -2.63 9.31 2.38
N GLN A 288 -3.27 9.70 3.47
CA GLN A 288 -4.26 8.89 4.19
C GLN A 288 -5.67 9.48 4.08
N ASP A 289 -5.83 10.64 3.43
CA ASP A 289 -7.12 11.23 3.13
C ASP A 289 -7.06 12.06 1.83
N PHE A 290 -8.21 12.55 1.39
CA PHE A 290 -8.35 13.57 0.35
C PHE A 290 -8.69 14.94 0.95
N ASP A 291 -8.33 16.01 0.25
CA ASP A 291 -8.82 17.36 0.60
C ASP A 291 -10.36 17.34 0.57
N TYR A 292 -11.01 17.89 1.62
CA TYR A 292 -12.48 17.86 1.78
C TYR A 292 -13.17 18.91 0.89
N THR A 293 -13.12 18.69 -0.41
CA THR A 293 -13.66 19.61 -1.42
C THR A 293 -15.12 19.26 -1.81
N ASN A 294 -15.73 20.09 -2.65
CA ASN A 294 -17.05 19.79 -3.22
C ASN A 294 -17.02 18.54 -4.09
N GLU A 295 -15.95 18.35 -4.87
CA GLU A 295 -15.73 17.17 -5.72
C GLU A 295 -15.66 15.88 -4.88
N TYR A 296 -14.98 15.91 -3.73
CA TYR A 296 -14.94 14.77 -2.81
C TYR A 296 -16.35 14.42 -2.31
N ARG A 297 -17.11 15.39 -1.80
CA ARG A 297 -18.47 15.18 -1.29
C ARG A 297 -19.42 14.63 -2.36
N LEU A 298 -19.38 15.19 -3.58
CA LEU A 298 -20.18 14.70 -4.71
C LEU A 298 -19.79 13.27 -5.12
N THR A 299 -18.51 12.93 -5.02
CA THR A 299 -18.03 11.56 -5.31
C THR A 299 -18.55 10.57 -4.27
N ILE A 300 -18.45 10.89 -2.98
CA ILE A 300 -18.97 10.03 -1.89
C ILE A 300 -20.49 9.84 -2.01
N LEU A 301 -21.23 10.90 -2.32
CA LEU A 301 -22.68 10.82 -2.54
C LEU A 301 -23.02 9.87 -3.70
N ALA A 302 -22.37 10.05 -4.85
CA ALA A 302 -22.61 9.22 -6.03
C ALA A 302 -22.21 7.75 -5.81
N LEU A 303 -21.14 7.48 -5.07
CA LEU A 303 -20.74 6.13 -4.66
C LEU A 303 -21.81 5.49 -3.77
N GLY A 304 -22.39 6.26 -2.84
CA GLY A 304 -23.48 5.79 -1.99
C GLY A 304 -24.74 5.40 -2.77
N GLU A 305 -25.15 6.21 -3.75
CA GLU A 305 -26.28 5.90 -4.61
C GLU A 305 -26.05 4.64 -5.45
N LYS A 306 -24.89 4.54 -6.11
CA LYS A 306 -24.54 3.38 -6.93
C LYS A 306 -24.40 2.10 -6.11
N LEU A 307 -23.85 2.19 -4.89
CA LEU A 307 -23.76 1.06 -3.97
C LEU A 307 -25.16 0.56 -3.57
N ASN A 308 -26.10 1.47 -3.32
CA ASN A 308 -27.49 1.09 -3.02
C ASN A 308 -28.13 0.34 -4.19
N ASP A 309 -27.94 0.84 -5.41
CA ASP A 309 -28.43 0.20 -6.63
C ASP A 309 -27.85 -1.22 -6.76
N TYR A 310 -26.52 -1.36 -6.68
CA TYR A 310 -25.85 -2.66 -6.73
C TYR A 310 -26.39 -3.62 -5.66
N TRP A 311 -26.52 -3.17 -4.41
CA TRP A 311 -27.03 -4.00 -3.31
C TRP A 311 -28.45 -4.50 -3.57
N ASN A 312 -29.34 -3.62 -4.02
CA ASN A 312 -30.74 -3.99 -4.30
C ASN A 312 -30.83 -4.99 -5.46
N GLU A 313 -30.08 -4.77 -6.54
CA GLU A 313 -30.02 -5.69 -7.68
C GLU A 313 -29.48 -7.08 -7.26
N MET A 314 -28.42 -7.11 -6.44
CA MET A 314 -27.87 -8.39 -5.94
C MET A 314 -28.85 -9.13 -5.04
N LYS A 315 -29.64 -8.43 -4.23
CA LYS A 315 -30.71 -9.06 -3.44
C LYS A 315 -31.79 -9.67 -4.34
N VAL A 316 -32.18 -9.00 -5.42
CA VAL A 316 -33.15 -9.52 -6.39
C VAL A 316 -32.59 -10.75 -7.09
N LYS A 317 -31.36 -10.69 -7.63
CA LYS A 317 -30.70 -11.83 -8.27
C LYS A 317 -30.59 -13.04 -7.32
N LYS A 318 -30.16 -12.82 -6.08
CA LYS A 318 -30.06 -13.90 -5.07
C LYS A 318 -31.40 -14.53 -4.72
N ASN A 319 -32.49 -13.76 -4.64
CA ASN A 319 -33.80 -14.32 -4.33
C ASN A 319 -34.38 -15.18 -5.46
N ALA A 320 -33.84 -15.08 -6.68
CA ALA A 320 -34.19 -15.97 -7.78
C ALA A 320 -33.47 -17.33 -7.69
N GLU A 321 -32.27 -17.38 -7.10
CA GLU A 321 -31.41 -18.58 -7.08
C GLU A 321 -31.36 -19.31 -5.72
N TYR A 322 -31.61 -18.61 -4.60
CA TYR A 322 -31.47 -19.14 -3.25
C TYR A 322 -32.69 -18.84 -2.37
N PRO A 323 -32.96 -19.65 -1.33
CA PRO A 323 -34.08 -19.43 -0.41
C PRO A 323 -34.07 -18.03 0.19
N VAL A 324 -35.24 -17.37 0.26
CA VAL A 324 -35.39 -15.97 0.71
C VAL A 324 -34.74 -15.71 2.09
N ASN A 325 -34.73 -16.71 2.97
CA ASN A 325 -34.24 -16.60 4.35
C ASN A 325 -32.71 -16.60 4.51
N LEU A 326 -31.92 -16.90 3.47
CA LEU A 326 -30.45 -16.86 3.55
C LEU A 326 -29.93 -15.46 3.14
N PRO A 327 -29.28 -14.68 4.03
CA PRO A 327 -28.72 -13.39 3.65
C PRO A 327 -27.60 -13.53 2.60
N VAL A 328 -27.49 -12.60 1.64
CA VAL A 328 -26.49 -12.65 0.55
C VAL A 328 -25.08 -12.67 1.14
N GLU A 329 -24.88 -11.92 2.21
CA GLU A 329 -23.66 -11.79 2.98
C GLU A 329 -23.18 -13.13 3.58
N ASP A 330 -24.08 -14.08 3.85
CA ASP A 330 -23.76 -15.37 4.49
C ASP A 330 -23.47 -16.51 3.50
N ILE A 331 -23.70 -16.29 2.21
CA ILE A 331 -23.28 -17.24 1.17
C ILE A 331 -21.74 -17.35 1.19
N GLN A 332 -21.19 -18.56 1.16
CA GLN A 332 -19.74 -18.74 1.02
C GLN A 332 -19.32 -18.30 -0.39
N LYS A 333 -18.36 -17.37 -0.46
CA LYS A 333 -17.96 -16.71 -1.70
C LYS A 333 -16.49 -16.99 -2.01
N ARG A 334 -16.20 -17.13 -3.30
CA ARG A 334 -14.84 -17.14 -3.85
C ARG A 334 -14.74 -16.02 -4.88
N PRO A 335 -13.55 -15.45 -5.11
CA PRO A 335 -13.38 -14.45 -6.15
C PRO A 335 -13.87 -14.97 -7.50
N ASP A 336 -14.52 -14.12 -8.30
CA ASP A 336 -15.03 -14.50 -9.63
C ASP A 336 -13.89 -14.92 -10.57
N GLN A 337 -12.68 -14.41 -10.33
CA GLN A 337 -11.48 -14.74 -11.07
C GLN A 337 -10.29 -14.82 -10.12
N THR A 338 -9.50 -15.88 -10.23
CA THR A 338 -8.25 -15.99 -9.48
C THR A 338 -7.10 -15.46 -10.32
N TRP A 339 -6.33 -14.53 -9.75
CA TRP A 339 -5.16 -13.93 -10.40
C TRP A 339 -3.92 -14.11 -9.54
N VAL A 340 -2.79 -14.43 -10.18
CA VAL A 340 -1.50 -14.64 -9.53
C VAL A 340 -0.40 -13.84 -10.20
N GLN A 341 0.55 -13.33 -9.41
CA GLN A 341 1.71 -12.62 -9.93
C GLN A 341 2.90 -13.57 -10.12
N CYS A 342 3.49 -13.56 -11.31
CA CYS A 342 4.73 -14.29 -11.62
C CYS A 342 5.94 -13.70 -10.87
N ASP A 343 6.68 -14.56 -10.16
CA ASP A 343 7.88 -14.19 -9.39
C ASP A 343 9.10 -13.80 -10.25
N ALA A 344 9.10 -14.14 -11.54
CA ALA A 344 10.18 -13.78 -12.45
C ALA A 344 9.94 -12.46 -13.19
N CYS A 345 8.80 -12.35 -13.88
CA CYS A 345 8.50 -11.21 -14.76
C CYS A 345 7.54 -10.18 -14.15
N LEU A 346 7.03 -10.43 -12.95
CA LEU A 346 6.09 -9.59 -12.21
C LEU A 346 4.73 -9.38 -12.91
N LYS A 347 4.47 -10.14 -13.98
CA LYS A 347 3.21 -10.11 -14.70
C LYS A 347 2.10 -10.82 -13.93
N TRP A 348 0.89 -10.27 -13.99
CA TRP A 348 -0.33 -10.92 -13.50
C TRP A 348 -0.92 -11.88 -14.52
N ARG A 349 -1.34 -13.04 -14.05
CA ARG A 349 -1.92 -14.12 -14.86
C ARG A 349 -3.24 -14.57 -14.24
N LYS A 350 -4.27 -14.69 -15.08
CA LYS A 350 -5.54 -15.31 -14.72
C LYS A 350 -5.35 -16.82 -14.64
N LEU A 351 -5.99 -17.44 -13.66
CA LEU A 351 -6.02 -18.88 -13.47
C LEU A 351 -7.44 -19.42 -13.74
N PRO A 352 -7.56 -20.67 -14.20
CA PRO A 352 -8.84 -21.37 -14.24
C PRO A 352 -9.50 -21.47 -12.87
N ASP A 353 -10.82 -21.64 -12.86
CA ASP A 353 -11.60 -21.78 -11.63
C ASP A 353 -11.23 -23.04 -10.84
N GLY A 354 -11.29 -22.94 -9.51
CA GLY A 354 -11.03 -24.06 -8.59
C GLY A 354 -9.57 -24.24 -8.14
N ILE A 355 -8.66 -23.35 -8.55
CA ILE A 355 -7.27 -23.37 -8.07
C ILE A 355 -7.15 -22.50 -6.82
N ASP A 356 -7.34 -23.11 -5.65
CA ASP A 356 -7.33 -22.39 -4.37
C ASP A 356 -5.95 -22.41 -3.66
N GLN A 357 -5.12 -23.41 -3.96
CA GLN A 357 -3.81 -23.57 -3.35
C GLN A 357 -2.70 -23.33 -4.37
N LEU A 358 -1.99 -22.22 -4.17
CA LEU A 358 -0.83 -21.84 -4.97
C LEU A 358 0.46 -21.97 -4.15
N PRO A 359 1.56 -22.38 -4.79
CA PRO A 359 2.88 -22.36 -4.15
C PRO A 359 3.27 -20.93 -3.75
N GLU A 360 4.21 -20.79 -2.81
CA GLU A 360 4.69 -19.48 -2.36
C GLU A 360 5.37 -18.69 -3.49
N LYS A 361 6.07 -19.41 -4.37
CA LYS A 361 6.62 -18.90 -5.64
C LYS A 361 5.86 -19.50 -6.80
N TRP A 362 5.41 -18.64 -7.71
CA TRP A 362 4.68 -19.04 -8.90
C TRP A 362 5.27 -18.38 -10.14
N TYR A 363 5.38 -19.11 -11.24
CA TYR A 363 5.97 -18.65 -12.49
C TYR A 363 4.99 -18.84 -13.64
N CYS A 364 5.13 -18.03 -14.70
CA CYS A 364 4.29 -18.17 -15.91
C CYS A 364 4.32 -19.60 -16.47
N SER A 365 5.44 -20.31 -16.37
CA SER A 365 5.55 -21.71 -16.80
C SER A 365 4.62 -22.68 -16.05
N ASN A 366 4.15 -22.31 -14.87
CA ASN A 366 3.17 -23.07 -14.09
C ASN A 366 1.72 -22.81 -14.54
N ASN A 367 1.48 -21.90 -15.49
CA ASN A 367 0.13 -21.58 -15.93
C ASN A 367 -0.49 -22.76 -16.70
N PRO A 368 -1.66 -23.28 -16.26
CA PRO A 368 -2.39 -24.29 -17.03
C PRO A 368 -2.76 -23.79 -18.43
N ASP A 369 -3.03 -22.49 -18.59
CA ASP A 369 -3.31 -21.89 -19.89
C ASP A 369 -2.03 -21.84 -20.76
N PRO A 370 -1.98 -22.55 -21.90
CA PRO A 370 -0.81 -22.56 -22.78
C PRO A 370 -0.52 -21.19 -23.42
N GLN A 371 -1.53 -20.32 -23.60
CA GLN A 371 -1.34 -19.00 -24.22
C GLN A 371 -0.53 -18.06 -23.33
N PHE A 372 -0.64 -18.23 -22.01
CA PHE A 372 0.01 -17.37 -21.01
C PHE A 372 1.10 -18.09 -20.20
N ARG A 373 1.62 -19.20 -20.73
CA ARG A 373 2.65 -20.04 -20.08
C ARG A 373 4.08 -19.51 -20.21
N ASN A 374 4.29 -18.32 -20.79
CA ASN A 374 5.61 -17.72 -20.99
C ASN A 374 5.66 -16.29 -20.42
N CYS A 375 6.82 -15.90 -19.89
CA CYS A 375 7.10 -14.55 -19.37
C CYS A 375 7.11 -13.47 -20.46
N GLU A 376 7.42 -13.82 -21.71
CA GLU A 376 7.45 -12.85 -22.83
C GLU A 376 6.04 -12.44 -23.28
N VAL A 377 5.03 -13.27 -23.02
CA VAL A 377 3.64 -12.96 -23.37
C VAL A 377 3.18 -11.74 -22.57
N PRO A 378 2.55 -10.73 -23.20
CA PRO A 378 2.01 -9.56 -22.50
C PRO A 378 0.99 -9.95 -21.43
N GLU A 379 0.74 -9.05 -20.47
CA GLU A 379 -0.36 -9.25 -19.52
C GLU A 379 -1.70 -9.25 -20.25
N GLU A 380 -2.61 -10.13 -19.82
CA GLU A 380 -4.00 -10.09 -20.29
C GLU A 380 -4.64 -8.77 -19.83
N PRO A 381 -5.43 -8.10 -20.68
CA PRO A 381 -6.25 -6.98 -20.24
C PRO A 381 -7.19 -7.45 -19.12
N GLU A 382 -7.22 -6.75 -18.00
CA GLU A 382 -8.07 -7.14 -16.87
C GLU A 382 -9.55 -7.10 -17.24
N ASP A 383 -9.93 -6.20 -18.16
CA ASP A 383 -11.31 -5.94 -18.55
C ASP A 383 -11.37 -5.42 -20.00
N GLU A 384 -12.52 -5.56 -20.65
CA GLU A 384 -12.86 -4.84 -21.88
C GLU A 384 -13.16 -3.37 -21.57
N ASP A 385 -12.95 -2.46 -22.53
CA ASP A 385 -13.23 -1.03 -22.40
C ASP A 385 -14.74 -0.77 -22.23
N LEU A 386 -15.21 -0.75 -20.99
CA LEU A 386 -16.62 -0.57 -20.69
C LEU A 386 -17.04 0.90 -20.77
N VAL A 387 -17.96 1.19 -21.69
CA VAL A 387 -18.61 2.50 -21.82
C VAL A 387 -19.88 2.61 -20.97
N HIS A 388 -20.48 1.46 -20.59
CA HIS A 388 -21.75 1.35 -19.85
C HIS A 388 -21.64 0.40 -18.64
N PRO A 389 -22.53 0.52 -17.63
CA PRO A 389 -22.58 -0.42 -16.51
C PRO A 389 -22.86 -1.85 -16.98
N THR A 390 -22.31 -2.85 -16.29
CA THR A 390 -22.49 -4.27 -16.64
C THR A 390 -23.84 -4.85 -16.21
N TYR A 391 -24.65 -4.08 -15.49
CA TYR A 391 -25.97 -4.48 -15.02
C TYR A 391 -27.05 -3.49 -15.46
N GLU A 392 -28.23 -4.02 -15.76
CA GLU A 392 -29.44 -3.21 -15.97
C GLU A 392 -30.07 -2.86 -14.63
N LYS A 393 -30.51 -1.60 -14.48
CA LYS A 393 -31.26 -1.16 -13.30
C LYS A 393 -32.72 -1.60 -13.45
N THR A 394 -33.05 -2.75 -12.89
CA THR A 394 -34.40 -3.32 -12.96
C THR A 394 -35.25 -2.93 -11.74
N TYR A 395 -34.60 -2.57 -10.63
CA TYR A 395 -35.26 -2.15 -9.40
C TYR A 395 -35.86 -0.75 -9.52
N LYS A 396 -37.19 -0.66 -9.61
CA LYS A 396 -37.95 0.59 -9.47
C LYS A 396 -38.28 0.81 -7.99
N LYS A 397 -37.95 2.00 -7.49
CA LYS A 397 -38.21 2.44 -6.11
C LYS A 397 -39.67 2.34 -5.72
#